data_AF-A0A399YXC3-F1
#
_entry.id   AF-A0A399YXC3-F1
#
_cell.length_a   1.000
_cell.length_b   1.000
_cell.length_c   1.000
_cell.angle_alpha   90.00
_cell.angle_beta   90.00
_cell.angle_gamma   90.00
#
_symmetry.space_group_name_H-M   'P 1'
#
loop_
_entity.id
_entity.type
_entity.pdbx_description
1 polymer ?
#
loop_
_entity_poly.entity_id
_entity_poly.type
_entity_poly.pdbx_seq_one_letter_code
_entity_poly.pdbx_strand_id
1 'polypeptide(L)'
;MTKQLNWAVNILFVVLALLALGWVWGVVTNWGEIESRPVRLAYIICDLFLVIPLGVAGGYGLKRGKSWGGPVFVLALGVLLFDIAHGMFYLIWDNYFGIPLWLGFILLAVLIVYTAFAIRALMQSSPPA
;
A
#
# COMPACT_ATOMS: atom_id res chain seq x y z
N MET A 1 4.36 13.31 -17.52
CA MET A 1 4.36 11.99 -16.87
C MET A 1 4.46 10.91 -17.94
N THR A 2 5.35 9.94 -17.78
CA THR A 2 5.50 8.82 -18.73
C THR A 2 4.31 7.87 -18.64
N LYS A 3 4.06 7.08 -19.70
CA LYS A 3 3.00 6.05 -19.70
C LYS A 3 3.18 5.06 -18.53
N GLN A 4 4.42 4.63 -18.28
CA GLN A 4 4.75 3.69 -17.20
C GLN A 4 4.46 4.27 -15.81
N LEU A 5 4.83 5.54 -15.56
CA LEU A 5 4.53 6.18 -14.27
C LEU A 5 3.02 6.36 -14.08
N ASN A 6 2.27 6.68 -15.14
CA ASN A 6 0.82 6.74 -15.07
C ASN A 6 0.20 5.38 -14.68
N TRP A 7 0.70 4.28 -15.26
CA TRP A 7 0.29 2.92 -14.87
C TRP A 7 0.60 2.64 -13.40
N ALA A 8 1.83 2.93 -12.95
CA ALA A 8 2.23 2.73 -11.57
C ALA A 8 1.30 3.45 -10.58
N VAL A 9 0.97 4.71 -10.84
CA VAL A 9 0.05 5.51 -10.01
C VAL A 9 -1.37 4.95 -10.05
N ASN A 10 -1.88 4.53 -11.21
CA ASN A 10 -3.21 3.95 -11.31
C ASN A 10 -3.33 2.62 -10.57
N ILE A 11 -2.29 1.76 -10.65
CA ILE A 11 -2.22 0.52 -9.89
C ILE A 11 -2.25 0.83 -8.39
N LEU A 12 -1.48 1.83 -7.93
CA LEU A 12 -1.52 2.26 -6.53
C LEU A 12 -2.95 2.62 -6.11
N PHE A 13 -3.64 3.46 -6.89
CA PHE A 13 -5.01 3.85 -6.56
C PHE A 13 -5.98 2.68 -6.51
N VAL A 14 -5.85 1.70 -7.40
CA VAL A 14 -6.65 0.48 -7.35
C VAL A 14 -6.37 -0.30 -6.06
N VAL A 15 -5.09 -0.49 -5.71
CA VAL A 15 -4.71 -1.18 -4.47
C VAL A 15 -5.24 -0.45 -3.23
N LEU A 16 -5.10 0.88 -3.16
CA LEU A 16 -5.62 1.67 -2.04
C LEU A 16 -7.14 1.64 -1.95
N ALA A 17 -7.84 1.65 -3.09
CA ALA A 17 -9.30 1.52 -3.11
C ALA A 17 -9.74 0.13 -2.60
N LEU A 18 -9.06 -0.94 -3.03
CA LEU A 18 -9.32 -2.29 -2.54
C LEU A 18 -9.04 -2.42 -1.05
N LEU A 19 -7.94 -1.82 -0.56
CA LEU A 19 -7.59 -1.79 0.86
C LEU A 19 -8.66 -1.06 1.69
N ALA A 20 -9.09 0.12 1.23
CA ALA A 20 -10.14 0.89 1.87
C ALA A 20 -11.47 0.12 1.91
N LEU A 21 -11.86 -0.50 0.80
CA LEU A 21 -13.06 -1.33 0.73
C LEU A 21 -12.96 -2.56 1.65
N GLY A 22 -11.79 -3.19 1.72
CA GLY A 22 -11.52 -4.29 2.64
C GLY A 22 -11.71 -3.90 4.10
N TRP A 23 -11.22 -2.73 4.50
CA TRP A 23 -11.45 -2.20 5.85
C TRP A 23 -12.89 -1.81 6.11
N VAL A 24 -13.56 -1.14 5.16
CA VAL A 24 -14.99 -0.81 5.29
C VAL A 24 -15.79 -2.10 5.51
N TRP A 25 -15.55 -3.13 4.71
CA TRP A 25 -16.19 -4.43 4.88
C TRP A 25 -15.87 -5.05 6.24
N GLY A 26 -14.59 -5.12 6.63
CA GLY A 26 -14.16 -5.72 7.89
C GLY A 26 -14.74 -5.02 9.12
N VAL A 27 -14.81 -3.68 9.11
CA VAL A 27 -15.46 -2.90 10.16
C VAL A 27 -16.95 -3.20 10.24
N VAL A 28 -17.65 -3.23 9.09
CA VAL A 28 -19.10 -3.49 9.06
C VAL A 28 -19.44 -4.89 9.54
N THR A 29 -18.62 -5.91 9.21
CA THR A 29 -18.94 -7.30 9.54
C THR A 29 -18.37 -7.78 10.87
N ASN A 30 -17.21 -7.26 11.30
CA ASN A 30 -16.43 -7.83 12.41
C ASN A 30 -15.78 -6.78 13.33
N TRP A 31 -16.40 -5.61 13.56
CA TRP A 31 -15.84 -4.55 14.41
C TRP A 31 -15.37 -5.05 15.80
N GLY A 32 -16.20 -5.82 16.49
CA GLY A 32 -15.87 -6.35 17.83
C GLY A 32 -14.59 -7.20 17.88
N GLU A 33 -14.27 -7.89 16.78
CA GLU A 33 -13.05 -8.70 16.67
C GLU A 33 -11.82 -7.85 16.33
N ILE A 34 -12.03 -6.73 15.62
CA ILE A 34 -10.98 -5.76 15.28
C ILE A 34 -10.60 -4.97 16.53
N GLU A 35 -11.58 -4.43 17.27
CA GLU A 35 -11.32 -3.60 18.45
C GLU A 35 -10.72 -4.38 19.62
N SER A 36 -11.09 -5.66 19.77
CA SER A 36 -10.58 -6.52 20.84
C SER A 36 -9.13 -6.97 20.62
N ARG A 37 -8.55 -6.72 19.44
CA ARG A 37 -7.17 -7.09 19.10
C ARG A 37 -6.34 -5.85 18.78
N PRO A 38 -5.49 -5.38 19.72
CA PRO A 38 -4.71 -4.15 19.55
C PRO A 38 -3.91 -4.08 18.26
N VAL A 39 -3.38 -5.21 17.79
CA VAL A 39 -2.62 -5.29 16.54
C VAL A 39 -3.48 -4.96 15.32
N ARG A 40 -4.74 -5.39 15.28
CA ARG A 40 -5.65 -5.08 14.16
C ARG A 40 -6.10 -3.64 14.16
N LEU A 41 -6.36 -3.12 15.36
CA LEU A 41 -6.64 -1.71 15.54
C LEU A 41 -5.44 -0.85 15.09
N ALA A 42 -4.21 -1.29 15.34
CA ALA A 42 -3.02 -0.62 14.83
C ALA A 42 -2.94 -0.64 13.30
N TYR A 43 -3.25 -1.77 12.65
CA TYR A 43 -3.28 -1.84 11.18
C TYR A 43 -4.33 -0.92 10.56
N ILE A 44 -5.58 -0.93 11.04
CA ILE A 44 -6.61 -0.03 10.49
C ILE A 44 -6.24 1.44 10.68
N ILE A 45 -5.64 1.80 11.82
CA ILE A 45 -5.14 3.16 12.05
C ILE A 45 -4.00 3.48 11.08
N CYS A 46 -3.04 2.59 10.91
CA CYS A 46 -1.93 2.74 9.96
C CYS A 46 -2.47 2.96 8.54
N ASP A 47 -3.41 2.15 8.10
CA ASP A 47 -3.93 2.21 6.74
C ASP A 47 -4.74 3.49 6.47
N LEU A 48 -5.65 3.84 7.39
CA LEU A 48 -6.54 5.00 7.22
C LEU A 48 -5.82 6.34 7.38
N PHE A 49 -4.80 6.42 8.24
CA PHE A 49 -4.13 7.68 8.55
C PHE A 49 -2.76 7.85 7.90
N LEU A 50 -2.15 6.77 7.40
CA LEU A 50 -0.83 6.81 6.80
C LEU A 50 -0.81 6.27 5.37
N VAL A 51 -1.11 4.97 5.16
CA VAL A 51 -0.95 4.32 3.84
C VAL A 51 -1.84 4.95 2.78
N ILE A 52 -3.15 5.04 3.03
CA ILE A 52 -4.11 5.57 2.07
C ILE A 52 -3.86 7.07 1.82
N PRO A 53 -3.75 7.94 2.84
CA PRO A 53 -3.50 9.37 2.60
C PRO A 53 -2.20 9.65 1.87
N LEU A 54 -1.09 9.00 2.24
CA LEU A 54 0.20 9.20 1.55
C LEU A 54 0.15 8.70 0.12
N GLY A 55 -0.46 7.54 -0.13
CA GLY A 55 -0.56 6.99 -1.47
C GLY A 55 -1.45 7.83 -2.39
N VAL A 56 -2.57 8.33 -1.88
CA VAL A 56 -3.44 9.27 -2.60
C VAL A 56 -2.71 10.59 -2.85
N ALA A 57 -2.08 11.17 -1.83
CA ALA A 57 -1.35 12.42 -1.96
C ALA A 57 -0.20 12.32 -2.98
N GLY A 58 0.66 11.29 -2.85
CA GLY A 58 1.79 11.06 -3.76
C GLY A 58 1.34 10.85 -5.21
N GLY A 59 0.35 9.97 -5.42
CA GLY A 59 -0.21 9.74 -6.76
C GLY A 59 -0.87 10.99 -7.35
N TYR A 60 -1.60 11.76 -6.55
CA TYR A 60 -2.22 13.02 -6.98
C TYR A 60 -1.17 14.08 -7.32
N GLY A 61 -0.15 14.24 -6.47
CA GLY A 61 0.96 15.15 -6.69
C GLY A 61 1.67 14.86 -8.00
N LEU A 62 1.96 13.59 -8.29
CA LEU A 62 2.54 13.15 -9.57
C LEU A 62 1.65 13.46 -10.77
N LYS A 63 0.35 13.15 -10.70
CA LYS A 63 -0.60 13.46 -11.77
C LYS A 63 -0.73 14.96 -12.05
N ARG A 64 -0.52 15.80 -11.03
CA ARG A 64 -0.55 17.26 -11.12
C ARG A 64 0.81 17.89 -11.41
N GLY A 65 1.87 17.10 -11.63
CA GLY A 65 3.22 17.60 -11.90
C GLY A 65 3.82 18.39 -10.73
N LYS A 66 3.44 18.08 -9.49
CA LYS A 66 3.96 18.75 -8.30
C LYS A 66 5.33 18.16 -7.91
N SER A 67 6.28 19.02 -7.56
CA SER A 67 7.64 18.63 -7.17
C SER A 67 7.68 17.71 -5.95
N TRP A 68 6.77 17.89 -5.00
CA TRP A 68 6.64 17.04 -3.81
C TRP A 68 6.03 15.66 -4.11
N GLY A 69 5.41 15.47 -5.28
CA GLY A 69 4.70 14.23 -5.62
C GLY A 69 5.62 13.01 -5.67
N GLY A 70 6.84 13.15 -6.20
CA GLY A 70 7.82 12.06 -6.29
C GLY A 70 8.24 11.53 -4.93
N PRO A 71 8.81 12.37 -4.04
CA PRO A 71 9.19 11.95 -2.69
C PRO A 71 8.02 11.33 -1.89
N VAL A 72 6.83 11.93 -1.94
CA VAL A 72 5.66 11.41 -1.23
C VAL A 72 5.21 10.06 -1.80
N PHE A 73 5.27 9.88 -3.13
CA PHE A 73 4.95 8.61 -3.77
C PHE A 73 5.91 7.49 -3.37
N VAL A 74 7.23 7.77 -3.32
CA VAL A 74 8.23 6.79 -2.87
C VAL A 74 8.02 6.43 -1.41
N LEU A 75 7.75 7.43 -0.55
CA LEU A 75 7.42 7.20 0.85
C LEU A 75 6.17 6.30 0.98
N ALA A 76 5.10 6.60 0.23
CA ALA A 76 3.88 5.80 0.24
C ALA A 76 4.12 4.34 -0.16
N LEU A 77 4.92 4.09 -1.20
CA LEU A 77 5.30 2.72 -1.59
C LEU A 77 6.09 2.00 -0.50
N GLY A 78 6.98 2.71 0.20
CA GLY A 78 7.74 2.17 1.33
C GLY A 78 6.85 1.80 2.50
N VAL A 79 5.91 2.68 2.88
CA VAL A 79 4.94 2.41 3.95
C VAL A 79 4.05 1.22 3.57
N LEU A 80 3.52 1.18 2.33
CA LEU A 80 2.71 0.06 1.85
C LEU A 80 3.48 -1.27 1.89
N LEU A 81 4.75 -1.27 1.48
CA LEU A 81 5.59 -2.46 1.52
C LEU A 81 5.87 -2.92 2.96
N PHE A 82 6.18 -1.98 3.86
CA PHE A 82 6.37 -2.27 5.28
C PHE A 82 5.10 -2.85 5.90
N ASP A 83 3.95 -2.22 5.65
CA ASP A 83 2.66 -2.63 6.21
C ASP A 83 2.28 -4.05 5.78
N ILE A 84 2.40 -4.36 4.49
CA ILE A 84 2.13 -5.71 3.98
C ILE A 84 3.16 -6.73 4.49
N ALA A 85 4.44 -6.39 4.55
CA ALA A 85 5.47 -7.28 5.09
C ALA A 85 5.21 -7.61 6.57
N HIS A 86 4.92 -6.59 7.38
CA HIS A 86 4.56 -6.75 8.79
C HIS A 86 3.26 -7.55 8.95
N GLY A 87 2.27 -7.27 8.10
CA GLY A 87 1.04 -8.05 7.94
C GLY A 87 1.31 -9.53 7.78
N MET A 88 2.23 -9.90 6.87
CA MET A 88 2.61 -11.30 6.63
C MET A 88 3.27 -11.96 7.84
N PHE A 89 4.19 -11.27 8.52
CA PHE A 89 4.77 -11.80 9.76
C PHE A 89 3.71 -12.04 10.84
N TYR A 90 2.75 -11.11 10.96
CA TYR A 90 1.62 -11.30 11.86
C TYR A 90 0.75 -12.51 11.47
N LEU A 91 0.51 -12.77 10.17
CA LEU A 91 -0.24 -13.95 9.73
C LEU A 91 0.48 -15.26 9.98
N ILE A 92 1.81 -15.26 9.80
CA ILE A 92 2.65 -16.42 10.15
C ILE A 92 2.54 -16.70 11.65
N TRP A 93 2.55 -15.66 12.48
CA TRP A 93 2.48 -15.77 13.94
C TRP A 93 1.10 -16.19 14.45
N ASP A 94 0.03 -15.54 13.99
CA ASP A 94 -1.34 -15.69 14.51
C ASP A 94 -2.14 -16.77 13.77
N ASN A 95 -1.59 -17.36 12.70
CA ASN A 95 -2.20 -18.39 11.83
C ASN A 95 -3.66 -18.07 11.40
N TYR A 96 -3.97 -16.78 11.30
CA TYR A 96 -5.32 -16.30 11.61
C TYR A 96 -6.34 -16.40 10.48
N PHE A 97 -5.92 -16.18 9.23
CA PHE A 97 -6.89 -16.05 8.13
C PHE A 97 -7.21 -17.36 7.40
N GLY A 98 -6.60 -18.48 7.78
CA GLY A 98 -6.65 -19.71 6.96
C GLY A 98 -6.08 -19.51 5.55
N ILE A 99 -5.47 -18.34 5.28
CA ILE A 99 -4.77 -18.04 4.04
C ILE A 99 -3.47 -18.85 4.07
N PRO A 100 -3.20 -19.67 3.04
CA PRO A 100 -1.95 -20.41 2.98
C PRO A 100 -0.75 -19.45 3.03
N LEU A 101 0.22 -19.73 3.89
CA LEU A 101 1.40 -18.87 4.09
C LEU A 101 2.14 -18.58 2.77
N TRP A 102 2.18 -19.54 1.86
CA TRP A 102 2.79 -19.38 0.55
C TRP A 102 2.12 -18.27 -0.28
N LEU A 103 0.81 -18.06 -0.14
CA LEU A 103 0.09 -17.00 -0.84
C LEU A 103 0.54 -15.63 -0.32
N GLY A 104 0.78 -15.51 0.99
CA GLY A 104 1.33 -14.31 1.60
C GLY A 104 2.70 -13.93 1.04
N PHE A 105 3.61 -14.90 0.91
CA PHE A 105 4.91 -14.66 0.29
C PHE A 105 4.82 -14.28 -1.20
N ILE A 106 3.90 -14.87 -1.95
CA ILE A 106 3.64 -14.47 -3.34
C ILE A 106 3.17 -13.02 -3.42
N LEU A 107 2.22 -12.62 -2.57
CA LEU A 107 1.73 -11.24 -2.53
C LEU A 107 2.84 -10.25 -2.17
N LEU A 108 3.68 -10.59 -1.19
CA LEU A 108 4.84 -9.77 -0.83
C LEU A 108 5.83 -9.65 -2.00
N ALA A 109 6.13 -10.74 -2.69
CA ALA A 109 7.02 -10.72 -3.86
C ALA A 109 6.45 -9.85 -5.00
N VAL A 110 5.15 -9.99 -5.30
CA VAL A 110 4.45 -9.15 -6.29
C VAL A 110 4.54 -7.67 -5.92
N LEU A 111 4.36 -7.34 -4.64
CA LEU A 111 4.44 -5.96 -4.16
C LEU A 111 5.86 -5.40 -4.27
N ILE A 112 6.90 -6.18 -3.93
CA ILE A 112 8.31 -5.79 -4.10
C ILE A 112 8.61 -5.47 -5.56
N VAL A 113 8.19 -6.35 -6.47
CA VAL A 113 8.36 -6.16 -7.92
C VAL A 113 7.64 -4.90 -8.39
N TYR A 114 6.39 -4.70 -7.95
CA TYR A 114 5.62 -3.50 -8.26
C TYR A 114 6.30 -2.22 -7.74
N THR A 115 6.78 -2.20 -6.50
CA THR A 115 7.48 -1.06 -5.91
C THR A 115 8.75 -0.73 -6.68
N ALA A 116 9.56 -1.74 -7.03
CA ALA A 116 10.75 -1.55 -7.85
C ALA A 116 10.41 -1.00 -9.25
N PHE A 117 9.36 -1.51 -9.89
CA PHE A 117 8.85 -1.01 -11.16
C PHE A 117 8.40 0.47 -11.05
N ALA A 118 7.64 0.80 -10.01
CA ALA A 118 7.10 2.14 -9.80
C ALA A 118 8.21 3.17 -9.53
N ILE A 119 9.21 2.82 -8.73
CA ILE A 119 10.40 3.65 -8.49
C ILE A 119 11.19 3.86 -9.77
N ARG A 120 11.45 2.79 -10.54
CA ARG A 120 12.15 2.90 -11.83
C ARG A 120 11.40 3.80 -12.82
N ALA A 121 10.08 3.65 -12.92
CA ALA A 121 9.24 4.48 -13.77
C ALA A 121 9.27 5.97 -13.36
N LEU A 122 9.35 6.24 -12.06
CA LEU A 122 9.54 7.60 -11.54
C LEU A 122 10.90 8.17 -11.93
N MET A 123 11.99 7.43 -11.70
CA MET A 123 13.35 7.87 -12.03
C MET A 123 13.53 8.21 -13.52
N GLN A 124 12.91 7.43 -14.41
CA GLN A 124 12.95 7.66 -15.86
C GLN A 124 12.11 8.87 -16.31
N SER A 125 11.22 9.37 -15.45
CA SER A 125 10.35 10.50 -15.74
C SER A 125 10.87 11.83 -15.21
N SER A 126 11.84 11.80 -14.31
CA SER A 126 12.51 12.99 -13.78
C SER A 126 13.57 13.46 -14.78
N PRO A 127 13.64 14.76 -15.12
CA PRO A 127 14.75 15.29 -15.89
C PRO A 127 16.07 15.06 -15.13
N PRO A 128 17.20 14.86 -15.83
CA PRO A 128 18.50 14.81 -15.18
C PRO A 128 18.70 16.09 -14.37
N ALA A 129 19.12 15.91 -13.11
CA ALA A 129 19.45 17.01 -12.20
C ALA A 129 20.64 17.82 -12.72
#